data_AF-C6HFH6-F1
#
_entry.id   AF-C6HFH6-F1
#
_cell.length_a   1.000
_cell.length_b   1.000
_cell.length_c   1.000
_cell.angle_alpha   90.00
_cell.angle_beta   90.00
_cell.angle_gamma   90.00
#
_symmetry.space_group_name_H-M   'P 1'
#
loop_
_entity.id
_entity.type
_entity.pdbx_description
1 polymer ?
#
loop_
_entity_poly.entity_id
_entity_poly.type
_entity_poly.pdbx_seq_one_letter_code
_entity_poly.pdbx_strand_id
1 'polypeptide(L)'
;MQLSIIFTAVLAATISPALAFWRLPCRGRLGVARLDPLVNPGAVSSHAHVIHGAGNFGKSVTVDELLASDCTSCAIKQDKSIYWTPAAYFRHPNGDTELVPQVGGMLV
;
A
#
# COMPACT_ATOMS: atom_id res chain seq x y z
N MET A 1 -0.85 53.17 1.63
CA MET A 1 0.17 52.40 0.90
C MET A 1 1.10 51.62 1.83
N GLN A 2 1.80 52.24 2.80
CA GLN A 2 2.73 51.53 3.71
C GLN A 2 2.06 50.49 4.63
N LEU A 3 0.89 50.78 5.19
CA LEU A 3 0.19 49.86 6.09
C LEU A 3 -0.20 48.55 5.39
N SER A 4 -0.60 48.65 4.11
CA SER A 4 -0.94 47.50 3.26
C SER A 4 0.29 46.64 2.95
N ILE A 5 1.47 47.25 2.73
CA ILE A 5 2.72 46.53 2.48
C ILE A 5 3.16 45.75 3.73
N ILE A 6 3.08 46.38 4.90
CA ILE A 6 3.42 45.74 6.18
C ILE A 6 2.47 44.57 6.45
N PHE A 7 1.17 44.75 6.23
CA PHE A 7 0.19 43.70 6.43
C PHE A 7 0.42 42.49 5.51
N THR A 8 0.71 42.72 4.23
CA THR A 8 1.03 41.64 3.28
C THR A 8 2.33 40.91 3.64
N ALA A 9 3.37 41.63 4.06
CA ALA A 9 4.64 41.02 4.47
C ALA A 9 4.49 40.14 5.73
N VAL A 10 3.70 40.59 6.71
CA VAL A 10 3.40 39.81 7.92
C VAL A 10 2.60 38.56 7.58
N LEU A 11 1.57 38.67 6.72
CA LEU A 11 0.77 37.51 6.30
C LEU A 11 1.63 36.46 5.59
N ALA A 12 2.52 36.88 4.68
CA ALA A 12 3.44 35.98 3.98
C ALA A 12 4.42 35.29 4.95
N ALA A 13 4.90 36.00 5.97
CA ALA A 13 5.80 35.44 6.99
C ALA A 13 5.13 34.39 7.90
N THR A 14 3.79 34.33 7.94
CA THR A 14 3.04 33.32 8.70
C THR A 14 2.70 32.06 7.89
N ILE A 15 3.06 32.00 6.59
CA ILE A 15 2.83 30.81 5.76
C ILE A 15 3.84 29.73 6.15
N SER A 16 3.41 28.81 7.01
CA SER A 16 4.15 27.59 7.31
C SER A 16 3.72 26.47 6.33
N PRO A 17 4.64 25.72 5.72
CA PRO A 17 4.26 24.58 4.90
C PRO A 17 3.59 23.51 5.77
N ALA A 18 2.44 23.00 5.31
CA ALA A 18 1.85 21.81 5.92
C ALA A 18 2.74 20.59 5.58
N LEU A 19 3.34 19.97 6.60
CA LEU A 19 3.99 18.67 6.45
C LEU A 19 2.92 17.57 6.43
N ALA A 20 2.25 17.43 5.29
CA ALA A 20 1.26 16.38 5.08
C ALA A 20 1.92 15.12 4.51
N PHE A 21 1.44 13.96 4.95
CA PHE A 21 1.75 12.68 4.31
C PHE A 21 0.42 11.99 3.96
N TRP A 22 0.44 11.21 2.88
CA TRP A 22 -0.67 10.36 2.49
C TRP A 22 -0.54 9.00 3.16
N ARG A 23 -1.65 8.46 3.68
CA ARG A 23 -1.76 7.06 4.11
C ARG A 23 -3.04 6.48 3.56
N LEU A 24 -2.93 5.37 2.83
CA LEU A 24 -4.06 4.61 2.33
C LEU A 24 -4.27 3.34 3.17
N PRO A 25 -5.34 3.27 3.97
CA PRO A 25 -5.63 2.07 4.73
C PRO A 25 -6.21 0.97 3.83
N CYS A 26 -5.52 -0.17 3.79
CA CYS A 26 -5.96 -1.43 3.22
C CYS A 26 -6.23 -2.42 4.36
N ARG A 27 -7.47 -2.38 4.87
CA ARG A 27 -7.87 -3.08 6.10
C ARG A 27 -7.99 -4.59 5.90
N GLY A 28 -8.28 -5.03 4.68
CA GLY A 28 -8.37 -6.43 4.33
C GLY A 28 -7.12 -6.89 3.57
N ARG A 29 -6.73 -8.15 3.77
CA ARG A 29 -5.73 -8.82 2.95
C ARG A 29 -6.44 -9.69 1.91
N LEU A 30 -5.98 -9.64 0.65
CA LEU A 30 -6.48 -10.53 -0.41
C LEU A 30 -6.02 -11.97 -0.19
N GLY A 31 -4.74 -12.13 0.18
CA GLY A 31 -4.18 -13.44 0.50
C GLY A 31 -2.71 -13.38 0.88
N VAL A 32 -2.15 -14.56 1.17
CA VAL A 32 -0.71 -14.79 1.25
C VAL A 32 -0.36 -15.84 0.22
N ALA A 33 0.52 -15.49 -0.71
CA ALA A 33 0.88 -16.39 -1.80
C ALA A 33 2.27 -16.08 -2.33
N ARG A 34 2.89 -17.08 -2.97
CA ARG A 34 4.19 -16.94 -3.65
C ARG A 34 4.00 -16.36 -5.06
N LEU A 35 3.50 -15.13 -5.12
CA LEU A 35 3.17 -14.42 -6.35
C LEU A 35 3.92 -13.11 -6.41
N ASP A 36 4.58 -12.84 -7.53
CA ASP A 36 5.24 -11.56 -7.81
C ASP A 36 5.19 -11.29 -9.32
N PRO A 37 4.18 -10.52 -9.79
CA PRO A 37 4.03 -10.26 -11.21
C PRO A 37 5.11 -9.33 -11.78
N LEU A 38 5.95 -8.72 -10.93
CA LEU A 38 7.05 -7.84 -11.36
C LEU A 38 8.38 -8.59 -11.45
N VAL A 39 8.72 -9.39 -10.43
CA VAL A 39 10.01 -10.10 -10.36
C VAL A 39 9.93 -11.51 -10.95
N ASN A 40 8.81 -12.21 -10.79
CA ASN A 40 8.61 -13.57 -11.30
C ASN A 40 7.30 -13.71 -12.11
N PRO A 41 7.13 -12.97 -13.23
CA PRO A 41 5.89 -12.99 -14.00
C PRO A 41 5.56 -14.41 -14.48
N GLY A 42 4.33 -14.87 -14.20
CA GLY A 42 3.84 -16.19 -14.61
C GLY A 42 4.42 -17.36 -13.80
N ALA A 43 5.37 -17.12 -12.90
CA ALA A 43 6.09 -18.14 -12.14
C ALA A 43 5.81 -18.05 -10.63
N VAL A 44 6.29 -19.04 -9.89
CA VAL A 44 6.22 -19.05 -8.43
C VAL A 44 7.36 -18.18 -7.88
N SER A 45 7.03 -17.22 -7.02
CA SER A 45 8.04 -16.36 -6.37
C SER A 45 8.92 -17.13 -5.39
N SER A 46 10.15 -16.67 -5.17
CA SER A 46 11.11 -17.26 -4.23
C SER A 46 10.60 -17.28 -2.78
N HIS A 47 9.69 -16.37 -2.41
CA HIS A 47 9.10 -16.29 -1.09
C HIS A 47 7.61 -15.91 -1.16
N ALA A 48 6.91 -15.98 -0.03
CA ALA A 48 5.50 -15.63 0.06
C ALA A 48 5.34 -14.12 0.31
N HIS A 49 4.37 -13.52 -0.36
CA HIS A 49 3.95 -12.15 -0.15
C HIS A 49 2.60 -12.09 0.53
N VAL A 50 2.41 -11.08 1.36
CA VAL A 50 1.10 -10.63 1.82
C VAL A 50 0.59 -9.60 0.83
N ILE A 51 -0.63 -9.81 0.32
CA ILE A 51 -1.17 -9.07 -0.82
C ILE A 51 -2.37 -8.22 -0.40
N HIS A 52 -2.38 -6.96 -0.83
CA HIS A 52 -3.43 -5.96 -0.65
C HIS A 52 -3.71 -5.24 -1.99
N GLY A 53 -4.87 -4.59 -2.11
CA GLY A 53 -5.23 -3.80 -3.29
C GLY A 53 -6.30 -4.46 -4.17
N ALA A 54 -6.15 -4.36 -5.49
CA ALA A 54 -7.12 -4.90 -6.47
C ALA A 54 -7.31 -6.42 -6.39
N GLY A 55 -8.57 -6.86 -6.38
CA GLY A 55 -8.97 -8.26 -6.18
C GLY A 55 -8.61 -9.23 -7.30
N ASN A 56 -8.32 -8.74 -8.50
CA ASN A 56 -7.90 -9.57 -9.63
C ASN A 56 -6.36 -9.72 -9.75
N PHE A 57 -5.62 -9.45 -8.68
CA PHE A 57 -4.19 -9.75 -8.60
C PHE A 57 -3.89 -11.21 -8.95
N GLY A 58 -2.82 -11.45 -9.71
CA GLY A 58 -2.45 -12.78 -10.19
C GLY A 58 -0.95 -12.95 -10.46
N LYS A 59 -0.57 -14.14 -10.96
CA LYS A 59 0.82 -14.49 -11.34
C LYS A 59 1.40 -13.57 -12.41
N SER A 60 0.55 -13.07 -13.28
CA SER A 60 0.84 -12.05 -14.29
C SER A 60 -0.40 -11.17 -14.35
N VAL A 61 -0.20 -9.86 -14.40
CA VAL A 61 -1.28 -8.89 -14.46
C VAL A 61 -0.76 -7.60 -15.09
N THR A 62 -1.59 -6.98 -15.91
CA THR A 62 -1.35 -5.68 -16.54
C THR A 62 -2.07 -4.57 -15.79
N VAL A 63 -1.73 -3.32 -16.08
CA VAL A 63 -2.40 -2.16 -15.48
C VAL A 63 -3.88 -2.13 -15.85
N ASP A 64 -4.24 -2.41 -17.11
CA ASP A 64 -5.64 -2.40 -17.57
C ASP A 64 -6.48 -3.48 -16.89
N GLU A 65 -5.89 -4.67 -16.70
CA GLU A 65 -6.52 -5.72 -15.91
C GLU A 65 -6.77 -5.24 -14.49
N LEU A 66 -5.77 -4.71 -13.77
CA LEU A 66 -5.95 -4.18 -12.42
C LEU A 66 -7.06 -3.12 -12.34
N LEU A 67 -7.06 -2.15 -13.26
CA LEU A 67 -8.08 -1.10 -13.32
C LEU A 67 -9.49 -1.65 -13.53
N ALA A 68 -9.63 -2.79 -14.24
CA ALA A 68 -10.89 -3.50 -14.43
C ALA A 68 -11.34 -4.33 -13.21
N SER A 69 -10.60 -4.34 -12.10
CA SER A 69 -10.97 -5.08 -10.89
C SER A 69 -12.26 -4.54 -10.25
N ASP A 70 -13.26 -5.40 -10.06
CA ASP A 70 -14.53 -5.04 -9.42
C ASP A 70 -14.39 -4.65 -7.94
N CYS A 71 -13.30 -5.06 -7.28
CA CYS A 71 -13.07 -4.79 -5.86
C CYS A 71 -11.63 -4.38 -5.54
N THR A 72 -11.43 -3.81 -4.36
CA THR A 72 -10.12 -3.52 -3.76
C THR A 72 -10.22 -3.64 -2.24
N SER A 73 -9.15 -4.14 -1.61
CA SER A 73 -9.05 -4.25 -0.15
C SER A 73 -8.74 -2.92 0.56
N CYS A 74 -8.49 -1.87 -0.22
CA CYS A 74 -8.19 -0.52 0.24
C CYS A 74 -9.45 0.34 0.44
N ALA A 75 -9.31 1.40 1.24
CA ALA A 75 -10.41 2.30 1.59
C ALA A 75 -10.88 3.14 0.40
N ILE A 76 -9.95 3.61 -0.45
CA ILE A 76 -10.27 4.32 -1.69
C ILE A 76 -10.56 3.29 -2.78
N LYS A 77 -11.81 3.21 -3.22
CA LYS A 77 -12.29 2.15 -4.14
C LYS A 77 -11.81 2.32 -5.58
N GLN A 78 -11.46 3.54 -5.95
CA GLN A 78 -10.84 3.91 -7.21
C GLN A 78 -9.37 3.48 -7.27
N ASP A 79 -8.73 3.26 -6.12
CA ASP A 79 -7.38 2.73 -6.10
C ASP A 79 -7.40 1.22 -6.36
N LYS A 80 -6.96 0.86 -7.56
CA LYS A 80 -6.80 -0.51 -8.03
C LYS A 80 -5.34 -0.93 -8.13
N SER A 81 -4.44 -0.19 -7.49
CA SER A 81 -3.05 -0.61 -7.33
C SER A 81 -3.00 -1.92 -6.53
N ILE A 82 -1.88 -2.62 -6.68
CA ILE A 82 -1.55 -3.80 -5.89
C ILE A 82 -0.35 -3.48 -5.01
N TYR A 83 -0.45 -3.89 -3.76
CA TYR A 83 0.59 -3.68 -2.76
C TYR A 83 0.91 -5.04 -2.15
N TRP A 84 2.11 -5.53 -2.39
CA TRP A 84 2.55 -6.83 -1.90
C TRP A 84 3.90 -6.68 -1.21
N THR A 85 4.02 -7.27 -0.02
CA THR A 85 5.24 -7.21 0.80
C THR A 85 5.59 -8.60 1.29
N PRO A 86 6.87 -8.89 1.60
CA PRO A 86 7.27 -10.18 2.15
C PRO A 86 6.43 -10.54 3.38
N ALA A 87 5.90 -11.75 3.40
CA ALA A 87 5.13 -12.24 4.52
C ALA A 87 6.04 -12.44 5.74
N ALA A 88 5.65 -11.85 6.88
CA ALA A 88 6.36 -12.02 8.14
C ALA A 88 6.01 -13.37 8.77
N TYR A 89 7.04 -14.14 9.12
CA TYR A 89 6.90 -15.41 9.85
C TYR A 89 7.67 -15.31 11.17
N PHE A 90 7.06 -15.80 12.25
CA PHE A 90 7.76 -16.06 13.49
C PHE A 90 8.42 -17.43 13.41
N ARG A 91 9.65 -17.55 13.92
CA ARG A 91 10.38 -18.82 13.97
C ARG A 91 10.55 -19.24 15.42
N HIS A 92 9.97 -20.38 15.77
CA HIS A 92 10.04 -20.94 17.11
C HIS A 92 11.42 -21.57 17.38
N PRO A 93 11.81 -21.75 18.65
CA PRO A 93 13.08 -22.40 19.01
C PRO A 93 13.23 -23.84 18.47
N ASN A 94 12.12 -24.55 18.27
CA ASN A 94 12.10 -25.90 17.69
C ASN A 94 12.33 -25.91 16.17
N GLY A 95 12.40 -24.73 15.52
CA GLY A 95 12.63 -24.57 14.08
C GLY A 95 11.36 -24.36 13.25
N ASP A 96 10.17 -24.59 13.80
CA ASP A 96 8.90 -24.36 13.11
C ASP A 96 8.69 -22.87 12.82
N THR A 97 7.93 -22.59 11.74
CA THR A 97 7.55 -21.23 11.38
C THR A 97 6.04 -21.07 11.33
N GLU A 98 5.55 -19.94 11.84
CA GLU A 98 4.15 -19.57 11.77
C GLU A 98 3.99 -18.18 11.14
N LEU A 99 2.94 -18.01 10.33
CA LEU A 99 2.64 -16.73 9.71
C LEU A 99 2.18 -15.74 10.80
N VAL A 100 2.82 -14.58 10.89
CA VAL A 100 2.43 -13.54 11.84
C VAL A 100 1.06 -12.96 11.42
N PRO A 101 0.04 -12.99 12.30
CA PRO A 101 -1.26 -12.41 11.99
C PRO A 101 -1.15 -10.90 11.71
N GLN A 102 -1.74 -10.46 10.60
CA GLN A 102 -1.89 -9.03 10.31
C GLN A 102 -3.17 -8.51 10.94
N VAL A 103 -3.05 -7.71 11.99
CA VAL A 103 -4.17 -7.05 12.65
C VAL A 103 -4.28 -5.62 12.11
N GLY A 104 -5.45 -5.27 11.56
CA GLY A 104 -5.71 -3.93 11.00
C GLY A 104 -5.26 -3.72 9.56
N GLY A 105 -4.61 -4.71 8.95
CA GLY A 105 -4.19 -4.69 7.55
C GLY A 105 -2.89 -3.91 7.33
N MET A 106 -2.84 -3.13 6.24
CA MET A 106 -1.67 -2.35 5.85
C MET A 106 -2.02 -0.87 5.67
N LEU A 107 -1.09 0.01 6.03
CA LEU A 107 -1.10 1.40 5.62
C LEU A 107 -0.03 1.56 4.53
N VAL A 108 -0.46 1.96 3.34
CA VAL A 108 0.43 2.41 2.27
C VAL A 108 0.71 3.88 2.47
#